data_AF-A0A822FG84-F1
#
_entry.id   AF-A0A822FG84-F1
#
_cell.length_a   1.000
_cell.length_b   1.000
_cell.length_c   1.000
_cell.angle_alpha   90.00
_cell.angle_beta   90.00
_cell.angle_gamma   90.00
#
_symmetry.space_group_name_H-M   'P 1'
#
loop_
_entity.id
_entity.type
_entity.pdbx_description
1 polymer ?
#
loop_
_entity_poly.entity_id
_entity_poly.type
_entity_poly.pdbx_seq_one_letter_code
_entity_poly.pdbx_strand_id
1 'polypeptide(L)'
;DDIEKYIMSADDLLQRHSLVEADIYIIDERLKRVITDADEYLNPDVNIDGYRPATPEEIEIRIHNLQKSYDELIELARQRRDLLEQAKGLSKFYSDIGDAELWIDEKQQTMTSPDMGHDVNTTDSLLGKHKLVENDMNAR
;
A
#
# COMPACT_ATOMS: atom_id res chain seq x y z
N ASP A 1 -8.14 6.71 17.75
CA ASP A 1 -6.69 6.67 18.03
C ASP A 1 -5.94 5.42 17.60
N ASP A 2 -6.25 4.21 18.09
CA ASP A 2 -5.46 3.02 17.69
C ASP A 2 -5.53 2.70 16.19
N ILE A 3 -6.67 2.95 15.55
CA ILE A 3 -6.88 2.71 14.11
C ILE A 3 -5.99 3.62 13.25
N GLU A 4 -5.89 4.90 13.59
CA GLU A 4 -4.99 5.84 12.89
C GLU A 4 -3.53 5.39 12.99
N LYS A 5 -3.12 4.88 14.16
CA LYS A 5 -1.79 4.31 14.36
C LYS A 5 -1.55 3.08 13.49
N TYR A 6 -2.56 2.23 13.30
CA TYR A 6 -2.46 1.10 12.37
C TYR A 6 -2.38 1.54 10.90
N ILE A 7 -3.17 2.53 10.48
CA ILE A 7 -3.11 3.10 9.12
C ILE A 7 -1.73 3.71 8.85
N MET A 8 -1.27 4.58 9.75
CA MET A 8 0.05 5.20 9.63
C MET A 8 1.17 4.17 9.61
N SER A 9 1.03 3.06 10.36
CA SER A 9 1.99 1.97 10.32
C SER A 9 1.97 1.21 8.99
N ALA A 10 0.79 0.98 8.40
CA ALA A 10 0.67 0.32 7.10
C ALA A 10 1.22 1.21 5.96
N ASP A 11 0.96 2.52 6.02
CA ASP A 11 1.50 3.51 5.10
C ASP A 11 3.03 3.63 5.18
N ASP A 12 3.59 3.69 6.40
CA ASP A 12 5.05 3.66 6.61
C ASP A 12 5.68 2.38 6.06
N LEU A 13 5.04 1.22 6.30
CA LEU A 13 5.50 -0.05 5.75
C LEU A 13 5.47 -0.08 4.22
N LEU A 14 4.42 0.48 3.59
CA LEU A 14 4.33 0.62 2.13
C LEU A 14 5.39 1.57 1.59
N GLN A 15 5.63 2.70 2.26
CA GLN A 15 6.67 3.65 1.87
C GLN A 15 8.06 3.01 1.94
N ARG A 16 8.36 2.27 3.01
CA ARG A 16 9.63 1.54 3.10
C ARG A 16 9.74 0.44 2.05
N HIS A 17 8.64 -0.24 1.75
CA HIS A 17 8.62 -1.28 0.72
C HIS A 17 8.87 -0.71 -0.69
N SER A 18 8.38 0.49 -1.00
CA SER A 18 8.64 1.12 -2.31
C SER A 18 10.13 1.44 -2.54
N LEU A 19 10.88 1.72 -1.47
CA LEU A 19 12.34 1.88 -1.54
C LEU A 19 13.03 0.55 -1.88
N VAL A 20 12.57 -0.55 -1.28
CA VAL A 20 13.08 -1.90 -1.61
C VAL A 20 12.76 -2.24 -3.07
N GLU A 21 11.57 -1.92 -3.56
CA GLU A 21 11.20 -2.12 -4.97
C GLU A 21 12.09 -1.30 -5.92
N ALA A 22 12.47 -0.08 -5.53
CA ALA A 22 13.41 0.73 -6.29
C ALA A 22 14.81 0.10 -6.34
N ASP A 23 15.29 -0.47 -5.22
CA ASP A 23 16.56 -1.19 -5.18
C ASP A 23 16.53 -2.47 -6.03
N ILE A 24 15.41 -3.20 -6.04
CA ILE A 24 15.20 -4.37 -6.91
C ILE A 24 15.28 -3.95 -8.38
N TYR A 25 14.69 -2.82 -8.75
CA TYR A 25 14.79 -2.29 -10.11
C TYR A 25 16.24 -1.96 -10.51
N ILE A 26 17.06 -1.45 -9.58
CA ILE A 26 18.50 -1.24 -9.85
C ILE A 26 19.21 -2.58 -10.08
N ILE A 27 18.83 -3.63 -9.34
CA ILE A 27 19.35 -4.98 -9.53
C ILE A 27 18.97 -5.53 -10.91
N ASP A 28 17.76 -5.25 -11.40
CA ASP A 28 17.31 -5.60 -12.77
C ASP A 28 18.30 -5.11 -13.84
N GLU A 29 18.64 -3.82 -13.77
CA GLU A 29 19.54 -3.18 -14.74
C GLU A 29 20.98 -3.68 -14.63
N ARG A 30 21.38 -4.19 -13.46
CA ARG A 30 22.68 -4.86 -13.28
C ARG A 30 22.64 -6.29 -13.79
N LEU A 31 21.54 -7.00 -13.57
CA LEU A 31 21.33 -8.37 -14.04
C LEU A 31 21.36 -8.42 -15.57
N LYS A 32 20.63 -7.52 -16.24
CA LYS A 32 20.65 -7.40 -17.71
C LYS A 32 22.06 -7.21 -18.25
N ARG A 33 22.86 -6.34 -17.63
CA ARG A 33 24.27 -6.12 -18.01
C ARG A 33 25.11 -7.38 -17.86
N VAL A 34 25.01 -8.07 -16.72
CA VAL A 34 25.75 -9.32 -16.49
C VAL A 34 25.35 -10.41 -17.48
N ILE A 35 24.07 -10.51 -17.84
CA ILE A 35 23.59 -11.45 -18.86
C ILE A 35 24.19 -11.10 -20.22
N THR A 36 24.14 -9.83 -20.62
CA THR A 36 24.74 -9.37 -21.89
C THR A 36 26.24 -9.66 -21.95
N ASP A 37 26.98 -9.31 -20.90
CA ASP A 37 28.42 -9.60 -20.84
C ASP A 37 28.67 -11.10 -20.99
N ALA A 38 27.87 -11.93 -20.32
CA ALA A 38 28.05 -13.36 -20.38
C ALA A 38 27.69 -13.96 -21.76
N ASP A 39 26.65 -13.44 -22.43
CA ASP A 39 26.31 -13.82 -23.81
C ASP A 39 27.46 -13.49 -24.77
N GLU A 40 28.13 -12.34 -24.60
CA GLU A 40 29.33 -11.98 -25.36
C GLU A 40 30.49 -12.96 -25.11
N TYR A 41 30.72 -13.38 -23.87
CA TYR A 41 31.74 -14.39 -23.51
C TYR A 41 31.43 -15.80 -24.00
N LEU A 42 30.15 -16.13 -24.20
CA LEU A 42 29.69 -17.42 -24.71
C LEU A 42 29.67 -17.47 -26.24
N ASN A 43 29.74 -16.32 -26.91
CA ASN A 43 29.70 -16.23 -28.36
C ASN A 43 30.91 -16.94 -29.01
N PRO A 44 30.69 -18.01 -29.80
CA PRO A 44 31.77 -18.78 -30.42
C PRO A 44 32.55 -18.00 -31.49
N ASP A 45 31.98 -16.91 -32.02
CA ASP A 45 32.64 -16.05 -33.01
C ASP A 45 33.63 -15.05 -32.38
N VAL A 46 33.57 -14.88 -31.07
CA VAL A 46 34.52 -14.04 -30.33
C VAL A 46 35.79 -14.84 -30.09
N ASN A 47 36.82 -14.55 -30.89
CA ASN A 47 38.15 -15.15 -30.71
C ASN A 47 38.83 -14.56 -29.46
N ILE A 48 38.57 -15.19 -28.31
CA ILE A 48 39.25 -14.88 -27.05
C ILE A 48 40.60 -15.61 -27.06
N ASP A 49 41.59 -15.02 -27.72
CA ASP A 49 42.97 -15.52 -27.74
C ASP A 49 43.61 -15.25 -26.36
N GLY A 50 43.27 -16.07 -25.36
CA GLY A 50 43.63 -15.79 -23.96
C GLY A 50 43.12 -16.80 -22.92
N TYR A 51 43.40 -16.47 -21.65
CA TYR A 51 43.04 -17.28 -20.48
C TYR A 51 41.53 -17.29 -20.24
N ARG A 52 40.93 -18.49 -20.16
CA ARG A 52 39.52 -18.71 -19.83
C ARG A 52 39.37 -19.34 -18.45
N PRO A 53 39.03 -18.57 -17.39
CA PRO A 53 38.94 -19.09 -16.02
C PRO A 53 37.72 -19.96 -15.73
N ALA A 54 36.70 -19.97 -16.61
CA ALA A 54 35.47 -20.72 -16.44
C ALA A 54 35.00 -21.30 -17.79
N THR A 55 34.36 -22.47 -17.74
CA THR A 55 33.74 -23.11 -18.90
C THR A 55 32.41 -22.43 -19.28
N PRO A 56 31.96 -22.54 -20.54
CA PRO A 56 30.64 -22.06 -20.96
C PRO A 56 29.50 -22.56 -20.08
N GLU A 57 29.52 -23.86 -19.76
CA GLU A 57 28.50 -24.51 -18.94
C GLU A 57 28.45 -23.94 -17.51
N GLU A 58 29.60 -23.65 -16.90
CA GLU A 58 29.64 -23.00 -15.58
C GLU A 58 29.05 -21.58 -15.59
N ILE A 59 29.24 -20.84 -16.68
CA ILE A 59 28.70 -19.50 -16.85
C ILE A 59 27.17 -19.57 -17.02
N GLU A 60 26.68 -20.44 -17.91
CA GLU A 60 25.25 -20.66 -18.14
C GLU A 60 24.51 -21.05 -16.85
N ILE A 61 25.06 -22.00 -16.08
CA ILE A 61 24.49 -22.41 -14.80
C ILE A 61 24.41 -21.25 -13.81
N ARG A 62 25.44 -20.40 -13.74
CA ARG A 62 25.46 -19.24 -12.83
C ARG A 62 24.45 -18.18 -13.24
N ILE A 63 24.33 -17.87 -14.53
CA ILE A 63 23.31 -16.95 -15.04
C ILE A 63 21.91 -17.47 -14.72
N HIS A 64 21.66 -18.74 -15.02
CA HIS A 64 20.35 -19.35 -14.78
C HIS A 64 19.95 -19.28 -13.31
N ASN A 65 20.87 -19.62 -12.40
CA ASN A 65 20.63 -19.53 -10.95
C ASN A 65 20.40 -18.08 -10.50
N LEU A 66 21.11 -17.12 -11.08
CA LEU A 66 20.96 -15.70 -10.77
C LEU A 66 19.59 -15.17 -11.23
N GLN A 67 19.17 -15.49 -12.45
CA GLN A 67 17.85 -15.15 -12.99
C GLN A 67 16.74 -15.75 -12.13
N LYS A 68 16.85 -17.04 -11.80
CA LYS A 68 15.87 -17.71 -10.93
C LYS A 68 15.74 -17.03 -9.56
N SER A 69 16.87 -16.71 -8.93
CA SER A 69 16.87 -16.03 -7.63
C SER A 69 16.25 -14.63 -7.70
N TYR A 70 16.45 -13.94 -8.83
CA TYR A 70 15.85 -12.64 -9.09
C TYR A 70 14.33 -12.73 -9.31
N ASP A 71 13.88 -13.71 -10.08
CA ASP A 71 12.44 -13.96 -10.30
C ASP A 71 11.72 -14.27 -8.97
N GLU A 72 12.34 -15.11 -8.12
CA GLU A 72 11.84 -15.39 -6.76
C GLU A 72 11.77 -14.12 -5.91
N LEU A 73 12.77 -13.24 -5.99
CA LEU A 73 12.79 -11.96 -5.27
C LEU A 73 11.66 -11.03 -5.73
N ILE A 74 11.41 -10.91 -7.04
CA ILE A 74 10.30 -10.13 -7.59
C ILE A 74 8.97 -10.65 -7.04
N GLU A 75 8.76 -11.96 -7.09
CA GLU A 75 7.50 -12.56 -6.67
C GLU A 75 7.24 -12.30 -5.18
N LEU A 76 8.26 -12.46 -4.34
CA LEU A 76 8.18 -12.15 -2.91
C LEU A 76 7.90 -10.66 -2.66
N ALA A 77 8.53 -9.76 -3.42
CA ALA A 77 8.29 -8.33 -3.31
C ALA A 77 6.84 -7.97 -3.68
N ARG A 78 6.31 -8.56 -4.76
CA ARG A 78 4.92 -8.39 -5.18
C ARG A 78 3.93 -8.90 -4.14
N GLN A 79 4.11 -10.13 -3.65
CA GLN A 79 3.24 -10.70 -2.62
C GLN A 79 3.21 -9.85 -1.35
N ARG A 80 4.37 -9.34 -0.93
CA ARG A 80 4.47 -8.45 0.22
C ARG A 80 3.72 -7.15 -0.01
N ARG A 81 3.82 -6.55 -1.20
CA ARG A 81 3.07 -5.35 -1.56
C ARG A 81 1.58 -5.58 -1.50
N ASP A 82 1.08 -6.65 -2.11
CA ASP A 82 -0.35 -6.99 -2.11
C ASP A 82 -0.90 -7.14 -0.68
N LEU A 83 -0.13 -7.76 0.22
CA LEU A 83 -0.52 -7.90 1.63
C LEU A 83 -0.55 -6.55 2.36
N LEU A 84 0.43 -5.68 2.11
CA LEU A 84 0.47 -4.35 2.71
C LEU A 84 -0.67 -3.45 2.20
N GLU A 85 -0.99 -3.51 0.91
CA GLU A 85 -2.14 -2.79 0.33
C GLU A 85 -3.47 -3.29 0.89
N GLN A 86 -3.63 -4.61 1.05
CA GLN A 86 -4.80 -5.19 1.73
C GLN A 86 -4.91 -4.74 3.19
N ALA A 87 -3.81 -4.73 3.94
CA ALA A 87 -3.79 -4.26 5.33
C ALA A 87 -4.21 -2.79 5.42
N LYS A 88 -3.68 -1.94 4.53
CA LYS A 88 -4.08 -0.53 4.44
C LYS A 88 -5.58 -0.39 4.12
N GLY A 89 -6.10 -1.16 3.17
CA GLY A 89 -7.52 -1.15 2.81
C GLY A 89 -8.42 -1.52 3.98
N LEU A 90 -8.05 -2.57 4.73
CA LEU A 90 -8.77 -3.01 5.92
C LEU A 90 -8.75 -1.95 7.03
N SER A 91 -7.60 -1.32 7.27
CA SER A 91 -7.49 -0.27 8.29
C SER A 91 -8.35 0.95 7.92
N LYS A 92 -8.39 1.34 6.64
CA LYS A 92 -9.30 2.40 6.17
C LYS A 92 -10.77 2.04 6.41
N PHE A 93 -11.17 0.82 6.07
CA PHE A 93 -12.53 0.35 6.31
C PHE A 93 -12.96 0.45 7.77
N TYR A 94 -12.08 0.08 8.71
CA TYR A 94 -12.35 0.24 10.15
C TYR A 94 -12.43 1.71 10.58
N SER A 95 -11.65 2.60 9.97
CA SER A 95 -11.76 4.03 10.20
C SER A 95 -13.11 4.56 9.73
N ASP A 96 -13.53 4.20 8.51
CA ASP A 96 -14.81 4.62 7.94
C ASP A 96 -15.99 4.12 8.81
N ILE A 97 -15.90 2.92 9.39
CA ILE A 97 -16.86 2.42 10.38
C ILE A 97 -16.87 3.31 11.63
N GLY A 98 -15.70 3.56 12.22
CA GLY A 98 -15.60 4.38 13.43
C GLY A 98 -16.16 5.78 13.24
N ASP A 99 -15.90 6.41 12.10
CA ASP A 99 -16.44 7.73 11.74
C ASP A 99 -17.97 7.69 11.59
N ALA A 100 -18.51 6.60 11.03
CA ALA A 100 -19.95 6.42 10.92
C ALA A 100 -20.61 6.19 12.29
N GLU A 101 -20.01 5.38 13.16
CA GLU A 101 -20.47 5.15 14.54
C GLU A 101 -20.48 6.46 15.34
N LEU A 102 -19.38 7.23 15.31
CA LEU A 102 -19.30 8.54 15.96
C LEU A 102 -20.38 9.49 15.46
N TRP A 103 -20.61 9.56 14.15
CA TRP A 103 -21.66 10.39 13.58
C TRP A 103 -23.05 9.96 14.05
N ILE A 104 -23.34 8.67 14.11
CA ILE A 104 -24.62 8.15 14.62
C ILE A 104 -24.80 8.56 16.09
N ASP A 105 -23.79 8.38 16.92
CA ASP A 105 -23.83 8.72 18.34
C ASP A 105 -24.06 10.22 18.56
N GLU A 106 -23.38 11.08 17.80
CA GLU A 106 -23.59 12.54 17.81
C GLU A 106 -25.04 12.92 17.48
N LYS A 107 -25.62 12.27 16.47
CA LYS A 107 -27.03 12.50 16.08
C LYS A 107 -28.00 12.00 17.14
N GLN A 108 -27.77 10.81 17.70
CA GLN A 108 -28.59 10.29 18.79
C GLN A 108 -28.55 11.19 20.02
N GLN A 109 -27.37 11.70 20.39
CA GLN A 109 -27.24 12.64 21.52
C GLN A 109 -28.00 13.95 21.25
N THR A 110 -27.95 14.45 20.01
CA THR A 110 -28.69 15.66 19.62
C THR A 110 -30.20 15.44 19.70
N MET A 111 -30.69 14.28 19.25
CA MET A 111 -32.13 13.95 19.22
C MET A 111 -32.72 13.58 20.58
N THR A 112 -31.91 13.06 21.50
CA THR A 112 -32.35 12.67 22.85
C THR A 112 -32.40 13.85 23.83
N SER A 113 -32.08 15.06 23.38
CA SER A 113 -32.18 16.28 24.19
C SER A 113 -33.62 16.49 24.69
N PRO A 114 -33.85 16.56 26.02
CA PRO A 114 -35.18 16.81 26.59
C PRO A 114 -35.57 18.29 26.58
N ASP A 115 -34.75 19.18 26.00
CA ASP A 115 -35.01 20.62 25.93
C ASP A 115 -36.15 20.92 24.94
N MET A 116 -37.23 21.49 25.46
CA MET A 116 -38.43 21.87 24.68
C MET A 116 -38.54 23.39 24.48
N GLY A 117 -37.57 24.16 24.99
CA GLY A 117 -37.66 25.61 25.07
C GLY A 117 -38.61 26.06 26.19
N HIS A 118 -38.42 27.29 26.66
CA HIS A 118 -39.24 27.88 27.74
C HIS A 118 -40.15 29.01 27.24
N ASP A 119 -40.00 29.42 25.98
CA ASP A 119 -40.82 30.41 25.30
C ASP A 119 -40.87 30.14 23.78
N VAL A 120 -41.75 30.86 23.06
CA VAL A 120 -41.96 30.66 21.61
C VAL A 120 -40.67 30.84 20.80
N ASN A 121 -39.84 31.82 21.16
CA ASN A 121 -38.59 32.11 20.45
C ASN A 121 -37.56 30.97 20.60
N THR A 122 -37.45 30.40 21.81
CA THR A 122 -36.55 29.27 22.08
C THR A 122 -37.06 27.99 21.42
N THR A 123 -38.37 27.75 21.42
CA THR A 123 -38.96 26.61 20.70
C THR A 123 -38.80 26.71 19.19
N ASP A 124 -38.98 27.89 18.58
CA ASP A 124 -38.76 28.10 17.14
C ASP A 124 -37.28 27.93 16.75
N SER A 125 -36.36 28.35 17.62
CA SER A 125 -34.92 28.12 17.44
C SER A 125 -34.57 26.62 17.47
N LEU A 126 -35.16 25.87 18.43
CA LEU A 126 -35.00 24.41 18.52
C LEU A 126 -35.57 23.69 17.30
N LEU A 127 -36.73 24.11 16.79
CA LEU A 127 -37.31 23.57 15.56
C LEU A 127 -36.41 23.85 14.33
N GLY A 128 -35.81 25.03 14.26
CA GLY A 128 -34.82 25.37 13.23
C GLY A 128 -33.60 24.44 13.27
N LYS A 129 -33.06 24.18 14.46
CA LYS A 129 -31.96 23.20 14.65
C LYS A 129 -32.39 21.78 14.28
N HIS A 130 -33.60 21.35 14.65
CA HIS A 130 -34.13 20.03 14.28
C HIS A 130 -34.21 19.86 12.76
N LYS A 131 -34.74 20.85 12.04
CA LYS A 131 -34.81 20.81 10.57
C LYS A 131 -33.44 20.75 9.91
N LEU A 132 -32.44 21.43 10.48
CA LEU A 132 -31.05 21.32 10.00
C LEU A 132 -30.50 19.90 10.19
N VAL A 133 -30.80 19.27 11.32
CA VAL A 133 -30.42 17.86 11.59
C VAL A 133 -31.12 16.90 10.63
N GLU A 134 -32.44 17.06 10.39
CA GLU A 134 -33.18 16.25 9.40
C GLU A 134 -32.63 16.42 7.99
N ASN A 135 -32.28 17.65 7.60
CA ASN A 135 -31.68 17.90 6.29
C ASN A 135 -30.30 17.26 6.15
N ASP A 136 -29.48 17.31 7.21
CA ASP A 136 -28.16 16.66 7.23
C ASP A 136 -28.30 15.12 7.14
N MET A 137 -29.29 14.54 7.81
CA MET A 137 -29.60 13.11 7.71
C MET A 137 -30.07 12.69 6.33
N ASN A 138 -30.82 13.55 5.63
CA ASN A 138 -31.32 13.27 4.28
C ASN A 138 -30.28 13.53 3.17
N ALA A 139 -29.21 14.26 3.48
CA ALA A 139 -28.19 14.66 2.50
C ALA A 139 -26.98 13.71 2.43
N ARG A 140 -26.85 12.79 3.40
CA ARG A 140 -25.86 11.69 3.37
C ARG A 140 -26.47 10.44 2.76
#